data_AF-A0A535S4S0-F1
#
_entry.id   AF-A0A535S4S0-F1
#
_cell.length_a   1.000
_cell.length_b   1.000
_cell.length_c   1.000
_cell.angle_alpha   90.00
_cell.angle_beta   90.00
_cell.angle_gamma   90.00
#
_symmetry.space_group_name_H-M   'P 1'
#
loop_
_entity.id
_entity.type
_entity.pdbx_description
1 polymer ?
#
loop_
_entity_poly.entity_id
_entity_poly.type
_entity_poly.pdbx_seq_one_letter_code
_entity_poly.pdbx_strand_id
1 'polypeptide(L)' 'MNVMDIFETMEYGPAPESATPALQWIKEHQPFGLFINNQWVAPASGQYLESINPANGKPLAQ' A
#
# COMPACT_ATOMS: atom_id res chain seq x y z
N MET A 1 21.35 -8.13 22.81
CA MET A 1 20.11 -8.89 22.66
C MET A 1 20.49 -10.35 22.64
N ASN A 2 20.16 -11.08 23.70
CA ASN A 2 20.35 -12.53 23.75
C ASN A 2 19.08 -13.21 23.15
N VAL A 3 19.15 -14.49 22.81
CA VAL A 3 18.03 -15.22 22.21
C VAL A 3 16.82 -15.35 23.16
N MET A 4 17.05 -15.37 24.48
CA MET A 4 15.98 -15.43 25.49
C MET A 4 15.15 -14.13 25.52
N ASP A 5 15.78 -12.97 25.33
CA ASP A 5 15.09 -11.67 25.34
C ASP A 5 14.01 -11.60 24.23
N ILE A 6 14.25 -12.23 23.07
CA ILE A 6 13.31 -12.28 21.92
C ILE A 6 12.08 -13.13 22.24
N PHE A 7 12.23 -14.18 23.05
CA PHE A 7 11.10 -15.01 23.50
C PHE A 7 10.22 -14.29 24.53
N GLU A 8 10.75 -13.28 25.22
CA GLU A 8 9.96 -12.44 26.14
C GLU A 8 9.26 -11.29 25.41
N THR A 9 9.95 -10.59 24.49
CA THR A 9 9.39 -9.44 23.78
C THR A 9 8.49 -9.83 22.61
N MET A 10 8.67 -11.03 22.05
CA MET A 10 7.99 -11.50 20.83
C MET A 10 8.13 -10.49 19.69
N GLU A 11 9.27 -9.80 19.60
CA GLU A 11 9.53 -8.80 18.58
C GLU A 11 9.41 -9.42 17.19
N TYR A 12 8.55 -8.82 16.35
CA TYR A 12 8.48 -9.18 14.95
C TYR A 12 9.79 -8.82 14.26
N GLY A 13 10.38 -9.81 13.60
CA GLY A 13 11.49 -9.58 12.69
C GLY A 13 11.10 -8.66 11.53
N PRO A 14 12.07 -7.97 10.91
CA PRO A 14 11.80 -7.14 9.74
C PRO A 14 11.22 -8.00 8.61
N ALA A 15 10.29 -7.43 7.84
CA ALA A 15 9.80 -8.08 6.63
C ALA A 15 10.99 -8.31 5.67
N PRO A 16 11.29 -9.57 5.31
CA PRO A 16 12.45 -9.88 4.48
C PRO A 16 12.22 -9.50 3.00
N GLU A 17 10.96 -9.38 2.57
CA GLU A 17 10.62 -9.00 1.20
C GLU A 17 10.69 -7.49 0.96
N SER A 18 11.08 -7.11 -0.26
CA SER A 18 11.07 -5.72 -0.70
C SER A 18 9.67 -5.27 -1.11
N ALA A 19 9.24 -4.09 -0.63
CA ALA A 19 8.01 -3.44 -1.08
C ALA A 19 8.11 -2.81 -2.49
N THR A 20 9.32 -2.70 -3.06
CA THR A 20 9.59 -1.97 -4.31
C THR A 20 8.71 -2.41 -5.48
N PRO A 21 8.52 -3.71 -5.78
CA PRO A 21 7.71 -4.12 -6.93
C PRO A 21 6.24 -3.66 -6.82
N ALA A 22 5.68 -3.74 -5.62
CA ALA A 22 4.30 -3.29 -5.36
C ALA A 22 4.17 -1.77 -5.52
N LEU A 23 5.12 -1.01 -4.97
CA LEU A 23 5.14 0.45 -5.09
C LEU A 23 5.31 0.90 -6.55
N GLN A 24 6.14 0.19 -7.33
CA GLN A 24 6.31 0.46 -8.75
C GLN A 24 5.03 0.19 -9.53
N TRP A 25 4.36 -0.94 -9.27
CA TRP A 25 3.09 -1.27 -9.91
C TRP A 25 2.03 -0.20 -9.64
N ILE A 26 1.89 0.24 -8.38
CA ILE A 26 0.94 1.32 -8.00
C ILE A 26 1.26 2.62 -8.74
N LYS A 27 2.54 2.96 -8.89
CA LYS A 27 2.98 4.15 -9.63
C LYS A 27 2.63 4.07 -11.11
N GLU A 28 2.73 2.89 -11.72
CA GLU A 28 2.47 2.67 -13.15
C GLU A 28 0.97 2.64 -13.50
N HIS A 29 0.11 2.31 -12.53
CA HIS A 29 -1.32 2.03 -12.80
C HIS A 29 -2.29 3.08 -12.24
N GLN A 30 -1.81 4.04 -11.45
CA GLN A 30 -2.65 5.15 -10.98
C GLN A 30 -2.88 6.22 -12.07
N PRO A 31 -3.99 6.98 -12.04
CA PRO A 31 -5.08 6.92 -11.05
C PRO A 31 -6.00 5.71 -11.25
N PHE A 32 -6.60 5.23 -10.16
CA PHE A 32 -7.49 4.07 -10.20
C PHE A 32 -8.92 4.47 -10.53
N GLY A 33 -9.44 3.99 -11.66
CA GLY A 33 -10.82 4.23 -12.08
C GLY A 33 -11.85 3.31 -11.40
N LEU A 34 -13.13 3.61 -11.61
CA LEU A 34 -14.24 2.73 -11.24
C LEU A 34 -14.42 1.66 -12.32
N PHE A 35 -14.84 0.46 -11.94
CA PHE A 35 -15.19 -0.59 -12.90
C PHE A 35 -16.71 -0.76 -12.96
N ILE A 36 -17.33 -0.27 -14.03
CA ILE A 36 -18.79 -0.21 -14.20
C ILE A 36 -19.13 -0.68 -15.61
N ASN A 37 -20.10 -1.59 -15.75
CA ASN A 37 -20.55 -2.12 -17.04
C ASN A 37 -19.41 -2.68 -17.92
N ASN A 38 -18.52 -3.46 -17.32
CA ASN A 38 -17.36 -4.07 -17.99
C ASN A 38 -16.37 -3.05 -18.60
N GLN A 39 -16.34 -1.83 -18.05
CA GLN A 39 -15.45 -0.76 -18.48
C GLN A 39 -14.83 -0.06 -17.27
N TRP A 40 -13.58 0.37 -17.44
CA TRP A 40 -12.94 1.30 -16.53
C TRP A 40 -13.41 2.72 -16.86
N VAL A 41 -13.94 3.44 -15.86
CA VAL A 41 -14.48 4.79 -16.02
C VAL A 41 -13.93 5.72 -14.94
N ALA A 42 -13.75 7.00 -15.29
CA ALA A 42 -13.43 8.03 -14.31
C ALA A 42 -14.68 8.36 -13.46
N PRO A 43 -14.51 8.77 -12.18
CA PRO A 43 -15.61 9.24 -11.36
C PRO A 43 -16.25 10.48 -11.99
N ALA A 44 -17.57 10.56 -11.98
CA ALA A 44 -18.31 11.67 -12.59
C ALA A 44 -17.99 13.04 -11.97
N SER A 45 -17.63 13.07 -10.68
CA SER A 45 -17.18 14.29 -9.97
C SER A 45 -15.75 14.71 -10.34
N GLY A 46 -14.97 13.83 -10.98
CA GLY A 46 -13.53 13.99 -11.16
C GLY A 46 -12.71 13.92 -9.86
N GLN A 47 -13.35 13.62 -8.72
CA GLN A 47 -12.70 13.56 -7.42
C GLN A 47 -12.26 12.14 -7.10
N TYR A 48 -11.06 12.05 -6.53
CA TYR A 48 -10.40 10.83 -6.12
C TYR A 48 -10.01 10.95 -4.65
N LEU A 49 -9.79 9.83 -3.97
CA LEU A 49 -9.51 9.79 -2.53
C LEU A 49 -8.09 9.30 -2.29
N GLU A 50 -7.32 10.09 -1.54
CA GLU A 50 -5.96 9.72 -1.19
C GLU A 50 -5.92 8.42 -0.37
N SER A 51 -5.22 7.42 -0.90
CA SER A 51 -4.97 6.15 -0.23
C SER A 51 -3.66 6.25 0.55
N ILE A 52 -3.73 6.04 1.86
CA ILE A 52 -2.60 6.26 2.77
C ILE A 52 -1.98 4.93 3.17
N ASN A 53 -0.65 4.87 3.15
CA ASN A 53 0.09 3.75 3.70
C ASN A 53 0.01 3.75 5.24
N PRO A 54 -0.63 2.74 5.87
CA PRO A 54 -0.80 2.73 7.32
C PRO A 54 0.51 2.57 8.09
N ALA A 55 1.58 2.06 7.46
CA ALA A 55 2.86 1.83 8.12
C ALA A 55 3.69 3.12 8.32
N ASN A 56 3.45 4.16 7.50
CA ASN A 56 4.26 5.38 7.53
C ASN A 56 3.50 6.68 7.26
N GLY A 57 2.18 6.62 7.02
CA GLY A 57 1.32 7.77 6.77
C GLY A 57 1.52 8.46 5.43
N LYS A 58 2.34 7.91 4.52
CA LYS A 58 2.59 8.51 3.20
C LYS A 58 1.52 8.09 2.19
N PRO A 59 1.14 8.95 1.23
CA PRO A 59 0.24 8.58 0.15
C PRO A 59 0.81 7.45 -0.71
N LEU A 60 -0.05 6.50 -1.09
CA LEU A 60 0.23 5.43 -2.06
C LEU A 60 -0.32 5.79 -3.45
N ALA A 61 -1.53 6.33 -3.49
CA ALA A 61 -2.24 6.71 -4.70
C ALA A 61 -3.32 7.75 -4.37
N GLN A 62 -3.93 8.29 -5.42
CA GLN A 62 -5.12 9.14 -5.39
C GLN A 62 -6.21 8.49 -6.22
#